data_AF-A0A5P9PBI1-F1
#
_entry.id   AF-A0A5P9PBI1-F1
#
_cell.length_a   1.000
_cell.length_b   1.000
_cell.length_c   1.000
_cell.angle_alpha   90.00
_cell.angle_beta   90.00
_cell.angle_gamma   90.00
#
_symmetry.space_group_name_H-M   'P 1'
#
loop_
_entity.id
_entity.type
_entity.pdbx_description
1 polymer ?
#
loop_
_entity_poly.entity_id
_entity_poly.type
_entity_poly.pdbx_seq_one_letter_code
_entity_poly.pdbx_strand_id
1 'polypeptide(L)'
;MADPTFDPILEVRRPRAVRLFAPITPPRRGTALVLEPREGEPVVVDADGRVPDAWLGNYLRSWVVDLADHELGFTEPLPAEDPDLLFDAEVRCTCRVDSPGQVVRRRVRDVAATVRPALTAFLRRISAGYDIDDYAEAEAELNAQLEFFTADPALHIGPCVVRLRVDPAVRGRAGHPEGRLRLGQMHRGALGRLVTSGDPALAARLLAGVDVEHERIPTISRPARHRAVHAMGMLEPEPAGAALRERLIAHLRRSSAESGSQANPADPAGPADH
;
A
#
# COMPACT_ATOMS: atom_id res chain seq x y z
N MET A 1 1.54 21.39 -13.71
CA MET A 1 0.12 20.99 -13.69
C MET A 1 -0.19 20.60 -12.27
N ALA A 2 -1.29 21.09 -11.68
CA ALA A 2 -1.67 20.68 -10.34
C ALA A 2 -2.09 19.20 -10.41
N ASP A 3 -1.45 18.34 -9.61
CA ASP A 3 -1.85 16.94 -9.50
C ASP A 3 -3.30 16.93 -8.98
N PRO A 4 -4.25 16.28 -9.67
CA PRO A 4 -5.61 16.19 -9.19
C PRO A 4 -5.62 15.50 -7.83
N THR A 5 -5.96 16.25 -6.79
CA THR A 5 -6.27 15.72 -5.46
C THR A 5 -7.73 15.95 -5.15
N PHE A 6 -8.32 15.07 -4.35
CA PHE A 6 -9.70 15.19 -3.89
C PHE A 6 -9.77 15.16 -2.36
N ASP A 7 -10.66 15.99 -1.80
CA ASP A 7 -11.04 15.95 -0.39
C ASP A 7 -12.25 15.02 -0.23
N PRO A 8 -12.09 13.86 0.43
CA PRO A 8 -13.20 12.95 0.63
C PRO A 8 -14.24 13.50 1.62
N ILE A 9 -13.92 14.50 2.44
CA ILE A 9 -14.84 15.05 3.45
C ILE A 9 -15.56 16.28 2.88
N LEU A 10 -16.73 16.04 2.29
CA LEU A 10 -17.57 17.06 1.67
C LEU A 10 -18.13 18.07 2.67
N GLU A 11 -18.57 17.59 3.83
CA GLU A 11 -19.23 18.45 4.81
C GLU A 11 -18.95 18.03 6.24
N VAL A 12 -18.80 19.02 7.14
CA VAL A 12 -18.70 18.81 8.58
C VAL A 12 -19.78 19.62 9.28
N ARG A 13 -20.67 18.94 10.00
CA ARG A 13 -21.70 19.60 10.82
C ARG A 13 -21.53 19.22 12.29
N ARG A 14 -21.87 20.15 13.18
CA ARG A 14 -22.07 19.88 14.59
C ARG A 14 -23.58 19.74 14.82
N PRO A 15 -24.10 18.54 15.10
CA PRO A 15 -25.51 18.37 15.41
C PRO A 15 -25.86 19.16 16.68
N ARG A 16 -27.04 19.79 16.71
CA ARG A 16 -27.58 20.37 17.95
C ARG A 16 -27.98 19.24 18.90
N ALA A 17 -27.77 19.44 20.20
CA ALA A 17 -28.01 18.44 21.25
C ALA A 17 -29.47 17.97 21.35
N VAL A 18 -30.44 18.75 20.88
CA VAL A 18 -31.86 18.39 20.85
C VAL A 18 -32.42 18.70 19.45
N ARG A 19 -32.98 17.68 18.78
CA ARG A 19 -33.59 17.81 17.44
C ARG A 19 -35.05 17.36 17.49
N LEU A 20 -35.95 18.22 17.96
CA LEU A 20 -37.39 17.96 18.01
C LEU A 20 -38.09 18.00 16.63
N PHE A 21 -37.56 18.74 15.66
CA PHE A 21 -38.24 19.01 14.38
C PHE A 21 -37.38 18.80 13.12
N ALA A 22 -36.13 18.36 13.26
CA ALA A 22 -35.21 18.20 12.14
C ALA A 22 -34.29 16.98 12.36
N PRO A 23 -34.78 15.75 12.13
CA PRO A 23 -33.97 14.55 12.26
C PRO A 23 -32.77 14.59 11.31
N ILE A 24 -31.73 13.83 11.63
CA ILE A 24 -30.59 13.67 10.72
C ILE A 24 -31.06 12.92 9.47
N THR A 25 -30.93 13.56 8.31
CA THR A 25 -31.32 12.98 7.02
C THR A 25 -30.26 11.99 6.56
N PRO A 26 -30.64 10.84 5.97
CA PRO A 26 -29.68 9.94 5.33
C PRO A 26 -28.90 10.66 4.21
N PRO A 27 -27.66 10.24 3.94
CA PRO A 27 -26.83 10.83 2.90
C PRO A 27 -27.39 10.54 1.50
N ARG A 28 -26.90 11.26 0.50
CA ARG A 28 -27.24 11.01 -0.91
C ARG A 28 -26.51 9.74 -1.37
N ARG A 29 -27.02 9.09 -2.42
CA ARG A 29 -26.28 8.00 -3.10
C ARG A 29 -24.90 8.49 -3.53
N GLY A 30 -23.89 7.63 -3.36
CA GLY A 30 -22.48 7.98 -3.57
C GLY A 30 -21.82 8.70 -2.40
N THR A 31 -22.53 8.93 -1.28
CA THR A 31 -21.96 9.52 -0.07
C THR A 31 -22.31 8.69 1.17
N ALA A 32 -21.43 8.71 2.16
CA ALA A 32 -21.66 8.15 3.49
C ALA A 32 -21.80 9.25 4.53
N LEU A 33 -22.65 9.02 5.52
CA LEU A 33 -22.79 9.85 6.70
C LEU A 33 -22.06 9.17 7.85
N VAL A 34 -21.01 9.79 8.36
CA VAL A 34 -20.30 9.34 9.55
C VAL A 34 -20.75 10.17 10.73
N LEU A 35 -21.09 9.53 11.85
CA LEU A 35 -21.50 10.17 13.09
C LEU A 35 -20.48 9.84 14.17
N GLU A 36 -19.88 10.86 14.80
CA GLU A 36 -18.98 10.65 15.95
C GLU A 36 -19.78 10.81 17.23
N PRO A 37 -19.99 9.71 17.97
CA PRO A 37 -20.58 9.79 19.29
C PRO A 37 -19.62 10.50 20.24
N ARG A 38 -20.14 10.94 21.39
CA ARG A 38 -19.29 11.49 22.46
C ARG A 38 -18.29 10.47 23.01
N GLU A 39 -18.65 9.19 22.95
CA GLU A 39 -17.85 8.06 23.39
C GLU A 39 -18.13 6.85 22.48
N GLY A 40 -17.09 6.09 22.13
CA GLY A 40 -17.19 4.90 21.28
C GLY A 40 -16.73 5.10 19.83
N GLU A 41 -17.01 4.08 19.00
CA GLU A 41 -16.62 4.06 17.58
C GLU A 41 -17.58 4.89 16.71
N PRO A 42 -17.08 5.54 15.63
CA PRO A 42 -17.94 6.26 14.71
C PRO A 42 -18.97 5.34 14.06
N VAL A 43 -20.21 5.83 13.97
CA VAL A 43 -21.29 5.12 13.28
C VAL A 43 -21.31 5.56 11.82
N VAL A 44 -21.19 4.61 10.90
CA VAL A 44 -21.29 4.85 9.46
C VAL A 44 -22.72 4.52 9.01
N VAL A 45 -23.34 5.45 8.29
CA VAL A 45 -24.67 5.30 7.71
C VAL A 45 -24.59 5.51 6.20
N ASP A 46 -24.99 4.50 5.45
CA ASP A 46 -25.08 4.54 3.99
C ASP A 46 -26.38 5.23 3.52
N ALA A 47 -26.46 5.53 2.22
CA ALA A 47 -27.62 6.22 1.63
C ALA A 47 -28.96 5.51 1.85
N ASP A 48 -28.96 4.17 1.86
CA ASP A 48 -30.15 3.35 2.09
C ASP A 48 -30.29 2.90 3.57
N GLY A 49 -29.36 3.32 4.43
CA GLY A 49 -29.29 2.96 5.84
C GLY A 49 -30.22 3.80 6.72
N ARG A 50 -30.71 3.20 7.81
CA ARG A 50 -31.43 3.95 8.85
C ARG A 50 -30.43 4.62 9.78
N VAL A 51 -30.56 5.94 9.98
CA VAL A 51 -29.73 6.67 10.94
C VAL A 51 -30.12 6.26 12.38
N PRO A 52 -29.23 5.62 13.16
CA PRO A 52 -29.49 5.29 14.55
C PRO A 52 -29.60 6.58 15.38
N ASP A 53 -30.54 6.63 16.32
CA ASP A 53 -30.74 7.77 17.21
C ASP A 53 -30.83 9.12 16.49
N ALA A 54 -31.45 9.16 15.32
CA ALA A 54 -31.59 10.36 14.48
C ALA A 54 -32.18 11.60 15.19
N TRP A 55 -32.80 11.38 16.36
CA TRP A 55 -33.50 12.35 17.19
C TRP A 55 -32.72 12.72 18.47
N LEU A 56 -31.85 11.85 18.98
CA LEU A 56 -31.08 12.09 20.20
C LEU A 56 -29.70 12.68 19.84
N GLY A 57 -29.34 13.80 20.47
CA GLY A 57 -28.09 14.52 20.23
C GLY A 57 -26.84 13.86 20.82
N ASN A 58 -26.72 12.54 20.75
CA ASN A 58 -25.58 11.78 21.27
C ASN A 58 -24.31 11.93 20.42
N TYR A 59 -24.42 12.60 19.27
CA TYR A 59 -23.33 12.79 18.32
C TYR A 59 -22.75 14.21 18.42
N LEU A 60 -21.43 14.31 18.58
CA LEU A 60 -20.71 15.57 18.64
C LEU A 60 -20.56 16.22 17.26
N ARG A 61 -20.34 15.37 16.25
CA ARG A 61 -20.07 15.76 14.87
C ARG A 61 -20.69 14.75 13.90
N SER A 62 -21.07 15.26 12.74
CA SER A 62 -21.49 14.46 11.60
C SER A 62 -20.69 14.90 10.38
N TRP A 63 -20.20 13.95 9.60
CA TRP A 63 -19.45 14.19 8.38
C TRP A 63 -20.15 13.53 7.20
N VAL A 64 -20.17 14.24 6.08
CA VAL A 64 -20.54 13.66 4.80
C VAL A 64 -19.26 13.35 4.06
N VAL A 65 -19.08 12.08 3.71
CA VAL A 65 -17.90 11.55 3.03
C VAL A 65 -18.30 11.12 1.62
N ASP A 66 -17.50 11.50 0.64
CA ASP A 66 -17.65 11.05 -0.74
C ASP A 66 -17.13 9.61 -0.89
N LEU A 67 -17.94 8.74 -1.51
CA LEU A 67 -17.61 7.36 -1.81
C LEU A 67 -17.44 7.12 -3.32
N ALA A 68 -17.59 8.17 -4.15
CA ALA A 68 -17.41 8.05 -5.59
C ALA A 68 -15.97 7.67 -5.96
N ASP A 69 -15.83 7.08 -7.15
CA ASP A 69 -14.52 6.82 -7.74
C ASP A 69 -13.94 8.13 -8.26
N HIS A 70 -12.71 8.42 -7.86
CA HIS A 70 -11.93 9.59 -8.29
C HIS A 70 -10.69 9.17 -9.04
N GLU A 71 -10.32 9.93 -10.07
CA GLU A 71 -9.05 9.73 -10.76
C GLU A 71 -7.92 10.45 -9.99
N LEU A 72 -6.85 9.71 -9.73
CA LEU A 72 -5.59 10.21 -9.22
C LEU A 72 -4.55 10.11 -10.33
N GLY A 73 -3.87 11.21 -10.61
CA GLY A 73 -2.81 11.25 -11.60
C GLY A 73 -1.63 12.07 -11.07
N PHE A 74 -0.41 11.56 -11.25
CA PHE A 74 0.79 12.32 -10.94
C PHE A 74 1.96 11.85 -11.79
N THR A 75 2.96 12.70 -11.90
CA THR A 75 4.21 12.40 -12.58
C THR A 75 5.35 12.45 -11.58
N GLU A 76 6.25 11.47 -11.61
CA GLU A 76 7.42 11.45 -10.74
C GLU A 76 8.64 10.82 -11.42
N PRO A 77 9.85 11.40 -11.24
CA PRO A 77 11.06 10.75 -11.66
C PRO A 77 11.34 9.50 -10.83
N LEU A 78 11.55 8.37 -11.49
CA LEU A 78 11.94 7.11 -10.89
C LEU A 78 13.41 6.77 -11.20
N PRO A 79 14.18 6.26 -10.24
CA PRO A 79 15.55 5.85 -10.49
C PRO A 79 15.60 4.62 -11.41
N ALA A 80 16.56 4.60 -12.33
CA ALA A 80 16.96 3.40 -13.03
C ALA A 80 18.02 2.63 -12.21
N GLU A 81 18.50 1.50 -12.74
CA GLU A 81 19.65 0.77 -12.18
C GLU A 81 20.90 1.65 -12.10
N ASP A 82 21.12 2.50 -13.13
CA ASP A 82 22.14 3.53 -13.09
C ASP A 82 21.61 4.77 -12.34
N PRO A 83 22.22 5.17 -11.22
CA PRO A 83 21.77 6.31 -10.42
C PRO A 83 21.85 7.67 -11.15
N ASP A 84 22.63 7.75 -12.23
CA ASP A 84 22.72 8.97 -13.06
C ASP A 84 21.55 9.08 -14.07
N LEU A 85 20.71 8.04 -14.17
CA LEU A 85 19.60 7.94 -15.10
C LEU A 85 18.26 7.84 -14.37
N LEU A 86 17.25 8.53 -14.91
CA LEU A 86 15.90 8.58 -14.36
C LEU A 86 14.86 8.29 -15.44
N PHE A 87 13.83 7.53 -15.09
CA PHE A 87 12.59 7.42 -15.86
C PHE A 87 11.64 8.53 -15.46
N ASP A 88 10.97 9.15 -16.43
CA ASP A 88 9.82 10.03 -16.19
C ASP A 88 8.54 9.18 -16.17
N ALA A 89 8.03 8.89 -14.97
CA ALA A 89 6.89 8.00 -14.80
C ALA A 89 5.59 8.80 -14.68
N GLU A 90 4.64 8.54 -15.57
CA GLU A 90 3.27 9.04 -15.50
C GLU A 90 2.38 7.94 -14.91
N VAL A 91 1.80 8.21 -13.75
CA VAL A 91 0.96 7.27 -13.01
C VAL A 91 -0.49 7.76 -13.04
N ARG A 92 -1.42 6.87 -13.37
CA ARG A 92 -2.85 7.14 -13.32
C ARG A 92 -3.57 5.99 -12.63
N CYS A 93 -4.39 6.29 -11.64
CA CYS A 93 -5.18 5.28 -10.94
C CYS A 93 -6.55 5.81 -10.54
N THR A 94 -7.48 4.89 -10.29
CA THR A 94 -8.74 5.24 -9.65
C THR A 94 -8.63 5.00 -8.15
N CYS A 95 -9.24 5.86 -7.35
CA CYS A 95 -9.24 5.79 -5.90
C CYS A 95 -10.66 6.06 -5.39
N ARG A 96 -11.08 5.30 -4.39
CA ARG A 96 -12.35 5.54 -3.68
C ARG A 96 -12.20 5.29 -2.19
N VAL A 97 -13.09 5.87 -1.40
CA VAL A 97 -13.12 5.63 0.04
C VAL A 97 -13.83 4.30 0.31
N ASP A 98 -13.16 3.37 0.99
CA ASP A 98 -13.72 2.07 1.37
C ASP A 98 -14.22 2.09 2.82
N SER A 99 -13.45 2.70 3.73
CA SER A 99 -13.82 2.86 5.14
C SER A 99 -13.97 4.34 5.52
N PRO A 100 -15.16 4.96 5.37
CA PRO A 100 -15.38 6.37 5.65
C PRO A 100 -15.16 6.72 7.14
N GLY A 101 -15.42 5.79 8.05
CA GLY A 101 -15.13 5.97 9.48
C GLY A 101 -13.63 6.18 9.75
N GLN A 102 -12.75 5.45 9.07
CA GLN A 102 -11.31 5.61 9.22
C GLN A 102 -10.81 6.93 8.61
N VAL A 103 -11.33 7.32 7.43
CA VAL A 103 -11.05 8.61 6.79
C VAL A 103 -11.35 9.77 7.73
N VAL A 104 -12.51 9.73 8.38
CA VAL A 104 -12.95 10.76 9.34
C VAL A 104 -12.09 10.76 10.61
N ARG A 105 -11.80 9.58 11.19
CA ARG A 105 -10.94 9.46 12.39
C ARG A 105 -9.55 10.03 12.15
N ARG A 106 -8.95 9.72 11.00
CA ARG A 106 -7.62 10.22 10.60
C ARG A 106 -7.65 11.64 10.04
N ARG A 107 -8.85 12.17 9.76
CA ARG A 107 -9.07 13.48 9.10
C ARG A 107 -8.31 13.60 7.78
N VAL A 108 -8.37 12.56 6.96
CA VAL A 108 -7.76 12.58 5.63
C VAL A 108 -8.51 13.58 4.76
N ARG A 109 -7.83 14.69 4.45
CA ARG A 109 -8.33 15.78 3.58
C ARG A 109 -7.73 15.74 2.19
N ASP A 110 -6.61 15.04 2.04
CA ASP A 110 -5.86 14.94 0.81
C ASP A 110 -5.51 13.47 0.61
N VAL A 111 -6.30 12.82 -0.24
CA VAL A 111 -6.10 11.40 -0.55
C VAL A 111 -4.84 11.19 -1.38
N ALA A 112 -4.52 12.12 -2.29
CA ALA A 112 -3.30 12.08 -3.08
C ALA A 112 -2.06 12.08 -2.18
N ALA A 113 -2.00 12.99 -1.20
CA ALA A 113 -0.90 13.09 -0.25
C ALA A 113 -0.76 11.84 0.65
N THR A 114 -1.85 11.10 0.85
CA THR A 114 -1.83 9.86 1.64
C THR A 114 -1.32 8.67 0.83
N VAL A 115 -1.76 8.54 -0.42
CA VAL A 115 -1.44 7.39 -1.28
C VAL A 115 -0.09 7.54 -1.99
N ARG A 116 0.23 8.76 -2.44
CA ARG A 116 1.42 9.04 -3.27
C ARG A 116 2.72 8.55 -2.63
N PRO A 117 3.06 8.82 -1.36
CA PRO A 117 4.34 8.38 -0.80
C PRO A 117 4.52 6.87 -0.81
N ALA A 118 3.46 6.10 -0.51
CA ALA A 118 3.49 4.65 -0.51
C ALA A 118 3.65 4.10 -1.94
N LEU A 119 2.90 4.67 -2.89
CA LEU A 119 2.95 4.29 -4.29
C LEU A 119 4.32 4.62 -4.90
N THR A 120 4.84 5.83 -4.67
CA THR A 120 6.18 6.25 -5.08
C THR A 120 7.26 5.32 -4.54
N ALA A 121 7.24 4.99 -3.25
CA ALA A 121 8.23 4.09 -2.65
C ALA A 121 8.19 2.70 -3.30
N PHE A 122 7.00 2.20 -3.60
CA PHE A 122 6.80 0.94 -4.30
C PHE A 122 7.37 0.97 -5.72
N LEU A 123 7.05 2.01 -6.50
CA LEU A 123 7.54 2.19 -7.87
C LEU A 123 9.07 2.33 -7.91
N ARG A 124 9.65 3.13 -7.01
CA ARG A 124 11.11 3.32 -6.91
C ARG A 124 11.86 2.01 -6.64
N ARG A 125 11.30 1.15 -5.79
CA ARG A 125 11.91 -0.15 -5.45
C ARG A 125 12.02 -1.08 -6.66
N ILE A 126 11.01 -1.07 -7.54
CA ILE A 126 10.98 -1.93 -8.73
C ILE A 126 11.83 -1.32 -9.83
N SER A 127 11.64 -0.03 -10.15
CA SER A 127 12.36 0.68 -11.22
C SER A 127 13.88 0.70 -11.05
N ALA A 128 14.38 0.76 -9.81
CA ALA A 128 15.82 0.70 -9.52
C ALA A 128 16.51 -0.62 -9.96
N GLY A 129 15.75 -1.65 -10.34
CA GLY A 129 16.29 -2.92 -10.85
C GLY A 129 16.41 -3.00 -12.38
N TYR A 130 16.07 -1.93 -13.11
CA TYR A 130 16.01 -1.93 -14.57
C TYR A 130 16.90 -0.85 -15.19
N ASP A 131 17.60 -1.21 -16.26
CA ASP A 131 18.34 -0.26 -17.11
C ASP A 131 17.34 0.59 -17.93
N ILE A 132 17.78 1.77 -18.34
CA ILE A 132 17.01 2.71 -19.16
C ILE A 132 16.62 2.13 -20.52
N ASP A 133 17.43 1.19 -21.03
CA ASP A 133 17.18 0.49 -22.29
C ASP A 133 16.06 -0.56 -22.15
N ASP A 134 15.83 -1.06 -20.94
CA ASP A 134 14.80 -2.07 -20.61
C ASP A 134 13.48 -1.42 -20.12
N TYR A 135 13.22 -0.15 -20.47
CA TYR A 135 12.06 0.61 -19.97
C TYR A 135 10.71 -0.07 -20.25
N ALA A 136 10.59 -0.81 -21.36
CA ALA A 136 9.36 -1.52 -21.71
C ALA A 136 9.11 -2.74 -20.81
N GLU A 137 10.17 -3.44 -20.40
CA GLU A 137 10.07 -4.56 -19.44
C GLU A 137 9.77 -4.02 -18.03
N ALA A 138 10.41 -2.91 -17.65
CA ALA A 138 10.14 -2.22 -16.40
C ALA A 138 8.67 -1.76 -16.31
N GLU A 139 8.12 -1.16 -17.37
CA GLU A 139 6.72 -0.73 -17.42
C GLU A 139 5.75 -1.91 -17.28
N ALA A 140 6.03 -3.03 -17.95
CA ALA A 140 5.21 -4.24 -17.86
C ALA A 140 5.21 -4.84 -16.44
N GLU A 141 6.38 -4.96 -15.81
CA GLU A 141 6.50 -5.47 -14.44
C GLU A 141 5.82 -4.53 -13.43
N LEU A 142 6.01 -3.21 -13.56
CA LEU A 142 5.36 -2.23 -12.70
C LEU A 142 3.83 -2.38 -12.76
N ASN A 143 3.26 -2.47 -13.96
CA ASN A 143 1.82 -2.63 -14.13
C ASN A 143 1.30 -3.96 -13.58
N ALA A 144 2.05 -5.06 -13.75
CA ALA A 144 1.68 -6.36 -13.19
C ALA A 144 1.69 -6.36 -11.65
N GLN A 145 2.68 -5.71 -11.04
CA GLN A 145 2.81 -5.65 -9.58
C GLN A 145 1.80 -4.67 -8.95
N LEU A 146 1.38 -3.64 -9.68
CA LEU A 146 0.39 -2.67 -9.19
C LEU A 146 -1.02 -3.24 -9.06
N GLU A 147 -1.34 -4.32 -9.77
CA GLU A 147 -2.65 -4.98 -9.65
C GLU A 147 -2.94 -5.44 -8.20
N PHE A 148 -1.90 -5.74 -7.44
CA PHE A 148 -1.99 -6.21 -6.05
C PHE A 148 -1.64 -5.13 -5.01
N PHE A 149 -1.41 -3.89 -5.45
CA PHE A 149 -0.98 -2.82 -4.56
C PHE A 149 -2.12 -2.34 -3.66
N THR A 150 -1.83 -2.23 -2.37
CA THR A 150 -2.75 -1.64 -1.36
C THR A 150 -1.96 -0.64 -0.53
N ALA A 151 -2.36 0.64 -0.52
CA ALA A 151 -1.66 1.68 0.24
C ALA A 151 -2.22 1.87 1.66
N ASP A 152 -3.55 2.00 1.78
CA ASP A 152 -4.21 2.34 3.04
C ASP A 152 -5.48 1.50 3.18
N PRO A 153 -5.73 0.83 4.31
CA PRO A 153 -6.97 0.06 4.53
C PRO A 153 -8.25 0.92 4.51
N ALA A 154 -8.15 2.25 4.60
CA ALA A 154 -9.28 3.14 4.51
C ALA A 154 -9.70 3.48 3.06
N LEU A 155 -8.80 3.24 2.11
CA LEU A 155 -8.92 3.66 0.71
C LEU A 155 -8.78 2.44 -0.19
N HIS A 156 -9.71 2.28 -1.11
CA HIS A 156 -9.56 1.31 -2.18
C HIS A 156 -8.91 1.98 -3.38
N ILE A 157 -7.75 1.46 -3.78
CA ILE A 157 -7.08 1.86 -5.01
C ILE A 157 -7.49 0.85 -6.08
N GLY A 158 -8.16 1.34 -7.11
CA GLY A 158 -8.58 0.55 -8.26
C GLY A 158 -7.47 0.39 -9.29
N PRO A 159 -7.81 0.09 -10.55
CA PRO A 159 -6.85 -0.11 -11.63
C PRO A 159 -5.85 1.04 -11.73
N CYS A 160 -4.56 0.70 -11.65
CA CYS A 160 -3.44 1.62 -11.81
C CYS A 160 -2.74 1.32 -13.12
N VAL A 161 -2.36 2.38 -13.85
CA VAL A 161 -1.55 2.29 -15.06
C VAL A 161 -0.36 3.23 -14.91
N VAL A 162 0.83 2.69 -15.12
CA VAL A 162 2.09 3.43 -15.18
C VAL A 162 2.59 3.43 -16.61
N ARG A 163 3.03 4.60 -17.06
CA ARG A 163 3.75 4.78 -18.32
C ARG A 163 5.12 5.36 -18.03
N LEU A 164 6.16 4.71 -18.54
CA LEU A 164 7.52 5.19 -18.42
C LEU A 164 7.91 5.96 -19.68
N ARG A 165 8.47 7.15 -19.49
CA ARG A 165 9.12 7.92 -20.54
C ARG A 165 10.60 8.03 -20.22
N VAL A 166 11.39 7.91 -21.27
CA VAL A 166 12.84 8.13 -21.22
C VAL A 166 13.13 9.36 -22.05
N ASP A 167 13.89 10.30 -21.50
CA ASP A 167 14.36 11.44 -22.27
C ASP A 167 15.24 10.94 -23.43
N PRO A 168 14.89 11.24 -24.69
CA PRO A 168 15.69 10.82 -25.85
C PRO A 168 17.14 11.32 -25.81
N ALA A 169 17.43 12.44 -25.10
CA ALA A 169 18.79 12.93 -24.91
C ALA A 169 19.66 11.99 -24.07
N VAL A 170 19.04 11.17 -23.23
CA VAL A 170 19.71 10.21 -22.34
C VAL A 170 19.95 8.87 -23.03
N ARG A 171 19.05 8.44 -23.92
CA ARG A 171 19.21 7.21 -24.74
C ARG A 171 20.50 7.19 -25.56
N GLY A 172 20.99 8.36 -25.96
CA GLY A 172 22.25 8.47 -26.71
C GLY A 172 23.52 8.26 -25.87
N ARG A 173 23.44 8.33 -24.54
CA ARG A 173 24.62 8.19 -23.64
C ARG A 173 24.78 6.80 -23.04
N ALA A 174 23.69 6.05 -22.84
CA ALA A 174 23.73 4.70 -22.26
C ALA A 174 24.55 3.71 -23.10
N GLY A 175 24.69 3.95 -24.40
CA GLY A 175 25.53 3.17 -25.31
C GLY A 175 27.03 3.48 -25.31
N HIS A 176 27.55 4.36 -24.43
CA HIS A 176 28.99 4.63 -24.35
C HIS A 176 29.61 4.09 -23.05
N PRO A 177 30.41 2.99 -23.10
CA PRO A 177 31.09 2.42 -21.93
C PRO A 177 32.19 3.31 -21.32
N GLU A 178 32.30 4.58 -21.74
CA GLU A 178 33.41 5.47 -21.39
C GLU A 178 33.28 6.17 -20.03
N GLY A 179 32.11 6.11 -19.38
CA GLY A 179 31.88 6.77 -18.08
C GLY A 179 32.55 6.07 -16.88
N ARG A 180 32.58 4.73 -16.89
CA ARG A 180 33.05 3.94 -15.73
C ARG A 180 34.57 3.78 -15.64
N LEU A 181 35.32 4.16 -16.67
CA LEU A 181 36.77 3.98 -16.73
C LEU A 181 37.59 5.21 -16.29
N ARG A 182 36.97 6.37 -16.07
CA ARG A 182 37.73 7.60 -15.76
C ARG A 182 38.32 7.66 -14.35
N LEU A 183 37.70 7.06 -13.33
CA LEU A 183 38.27 7.04 -11.97
C LEU A 183 39.39 5.99 -11.80
N GLY A 184 39.33 4.86 -12.51
CA GLY A 184 40.39 3.84 -12.47
C GLY A 184 41.66 4.22 -13.25
N GLN A 185 41.53 4.97 -14.35
CA GLN A 185 42.68 5.39 -15.17
C GLN A 185 43.39 6.63 -14.63
N MET A 186 42.70 7.53 -13.90
CA MET A 186 43.37 8.67 -13.27
C MET A 186 44.33 8.25 -12.14
N HIS A 187 44.03 7.16 -11.43
CA HIS A 187 44.92 6.63 -10.39
C HIS A 187 46.22 6.00 -10.96
N ARG A 188 46.14 5.40 -12.15
CA ARG A 188 47.32 4.79 -12.81
C ARG A 188 48.23 5.83 -13.49
N GLY A 189 47.67 6.92 -14.02
CA GLY A 189 48.43 8.01 -14.63
C GLY A 189 49.20 8.88 -13.63
N ALA A 190 48.71 9.02 -12.40
CA ALA A 190 49.40 9.74 -11.33
C ALA A 190 50.59 8.95 -10.77
N LEU A 191 50.46 7.62 -10.63
CA LEU A 191 51.56 6.73 -10.21
C LEU A 191 52.68 6.59 -11.26
N GLY A 192 52.34 6.64 -12.56
CA GLY A 192 53.35 6.59 -13.63
C GLY A 192 54.34 7.77 -13.62
N ARG A 193 53.92 8.94 -13.13
CA ARG A 193 54.78 10.13 -12.98
C ARG A 193 55.63 10.13 -11.71
N LEU A 194 55.31 9.30 -10.72
CA LEU A 194 56.14 9.10 -9.53
C LEU A 194 57.26 8.07 -9.77
N VAL A 195 56.99 7.02 -10.55
CA VAL A 195 57.98 5.96 -10.88
C VAL A 195 59.08 6.45 -11.85
N THR A 196 58.82 7.48 -12.64
CA THR A 196 59.79 8.05 -13.59
C THR A 196 60.68 9.14 -12.99
N SER A 197 60.45 9.54 -11.73
CA SER A 197 61.25 10.57 -11.04
C SER A 197 62.63 10.09 -10.56
N GLY A 198 62.93 8.79 -10.67
CA GLY A 198 64.28 8.26 -10.41
C GLY A 198 64.75 8.33 -8.97
N ASP A 199 63.87 8.56 -7.99
CA ASP A 199 64.23 8.57 -6.57
C ASP A 199 64.02 7.17 -5.93
N PRO A 200 65.08 6.39 -5.70
CA PRO A 200 64.99 5.05 -5.11
C PRO A 200 64.48 5.06 -3.66
N ALA A 201 64.59 6.17 -2.93
CA ALA A 201 64.12 6.26 -1.55
C ALA A 201 62.59 6.36 -1.46
N LEU A 202 61.94 6.93 -2.48
CA LEU A 202 60.49 7.06 -2.54
C LEU A 202 59.83 5.74 -2.96
N ALA A 203 60.46 4.98 -3.86
CA ALA A 203 60.04 3.63 -4.23
C ALA A 203 60.07 2.66 -3.04
N ALA A 204 61.10 2.73 -2.20
CA ALA A 204 61.21 1.90 -1.00
C ALA A 204 60.11 2.22 0.03
N ARG A 205 59.72 3.49 0.18
CA ARG A 205 58.63 3.89 1.10
C ARG A 205 57.24 3.50 0.58
N LEU A 206 57.05 3.48 -0.74
CA LEU A 206 55.79 3.01 -1.37
C LEU A 206 55.62 1.49 -1.26
N LEU A 207 56.71 0.73 -1.35
CA LEU A 207 56.68 -0.73 -1.19
C LEU A 207 56.58 -1.16 0.29
N ALA A 208 57.10 -0.37 1.22
CA ALA A 208 57.03 -0.65 2.65
C ALA A 208 55.67 -0.29 3.30
N GLY A 209 54.77 0.40 2.58
CA GLY A 209 53.48 0.86 3.09
C GLY A 209 52.25 0.08 2.59
N VAL A 210 52.44 -0.97 1.79
CA VAL A 210 51.34 -1.82 1.32
C VAL A 210 51.36 -3.12 2.11
N ASP A 211 50.71 -3.11 3.28
CA ASP A 211 50.22 -4.34 3.88
C ASP A 211 49.15 -4.93 2.97
N VAL A 212 49.52 -5.97 2.23
CA VAL A 212 48.57 -6.80 1.49
C VAL A 212 48.01 -7.83 2.48
N GLU A 213 47.11 -7.41 3.36
CA GLU A 213 46.15 -8.36 3.90
C GLU A 213 45.22 -8.77 2.76
N HIS A 214 45.40 -10.00 2.29
CA HIS A 214 44.48 -10.69 1.41
C HIS A 214 43.17 -10.97 2.17
N GLU A 215 42.34 -9.96 2.35
CA GLU A 215 40.95 -10.19 2.70
C GLU A 215 40.16 -10.53 1.43
N ARG A 216 39.62 -11.75 1.45
CA ARG A 216 38.93 -12.41 0.35
C ARG A 216 37.73 -11.57 -0.08
N ILE A 217 37.71 -11.20 -1.35
CA ILE A 217 36.53 -10.72 -2.06
C ILE A 217 35.40 -11.75 -1.84
N PRO A 218 34.25 -11.41 -1.22
CA PRO A 218 33.08 -12.25 -1.34
C PRO A 218 32.60 -12.14 -2.78
N THR A 219 32.77 -13.23 -3.52
CA THR A 219 32.15 -13.43 -4.83
C THR A 219 30.64 -13.29 -4.63
N ILE A 220 30.08 -12.13 -5.01
CA ILE A 220 28.62 -11.98 -5.14
C ILE A 220 28.21 -12.86 -6.32
N SER A 221 27.90 -14.10 -6.00
CA SER A 221 27.34 -15.08 -6.92
C SER A 221 25.97 -14.59 -7.36
N ARG A 222 25.91 -14.11 -8.59
CA ARG A 222 24.70 -13.92 -9.39
C ARG A 222 23.79 -15.14 -9.20
N PRO A 223 22.55 -15.03 -8.69
CA PRO A 223 21.65 -16.17 -8.67
C PRO A 223 21.26 -16.51 -10.11
N ALA A 224 21.69 -17.69 -10.55
CA ALA A 224 21.27 -18.28 -11.80
C ALA A 224 19.75 -18.43 -11.79
N ARG A 225 19.09 -17.85 -12.80
CA ARG A 225 17.67 -18.06 -13.09
C ARG A 225 17.44 -19.54 -13.35
N HIS A 226 16.98 -20.27 -12.34
CA HIS A 226 16.48 -21.63 -12.52
C HIS A 226 15.15 -21.59 -13.27
N ARG A 227 15.24 -21.89 -14.56
CA ARG A 227 14.11 -22.25 -15.42
C ARG A 227 13.65 -23.66 -15.00
N ALA A 228 12.80 -23.75 -13.98
CA ALA A 228 12.11 -24.98 -13.62
C ALA A 228 10.85 -25.11 -14.50
N VAL A 229 11.01 -25.81 -15.62
CA VAL A 229 9.88 -26.44 -16.31
C VAL A 229 9.49 -27.65 -15.46
N HIS A 230 8.47 -27.51 -14.62
CA HIS A 230 7.76 -28.65 -14.04
C HIS A 230 6.41 -28.79 -14.74
N ALA A 231 6.36 -29.76 -15.65
CA ALA A 231 5.16 -30.50 -15.92
C ALA A 231 4.84 -31.33 -14.67
N MET A 232 3.68 -31.09 -14.05
CA MET A 232 2.97 -32.11 -13.26
C MET A 232 1.60 -31.62 -12.81
N GLY A 233 0.59 -32.46 -13.10
CA GLY A 233 -0.49 -32.71 -12.16
C GLY A 233 -1.64 -31.72 -12.15
N MET A 234 -2.62 -31.97 -13.02
CA MET A 234 -4.02 -31.76 -12.69
C MET A 234 -4.31 -32.38 -11.32
N LEU A 235 -4.51 -31.55 -10.29
CA LEU A 235 -5.14 -31.94 -9.04
C LEU A 235 -6.39 -31.07 -8.89
N GLU A 236 -7.51 -31.76 -8.88
CA GLU A 236 -8.86 -31.24 -8.73
C GLU A 236 -9.00 -30.37 -7.47
N PRO A 237 -9.88 -29.35 -7.49
CA PRO A 237 -10.20 -28.58 -6.29
C PRO A 237 -11.05 -29.43 -5.32
N GLU A 238 -10.41 -29.95 -4.27
CA GLU A 238 -11.07 -30.54 -3.10
C GLU A 238 -11.91 -29.46 -2.36
N PRO A 239 -13.20 -29.72 -2.06
CA PRO A 239 -14.14 -28.72 -1.57
C PRO A 239 -14.07 -28.57 -0.03
N ALA A 240 -12.99 -27.97 0.48
CA ALA A 240 -12.79 -27.75 1.92
C ALA A 240 -13.79 -26.76 2.57
N GLY A 241 -14.61 -26.05 1.79
CA GLY A 241 -15.59 -25.07 2.30
C GLY A 241 -16.93 -25.65 2.77
N ALA A 242 -17.36 -26.79 2.22
CA ALA A 242 -18.70 -27.34 2.51
C ALA A 242 -18.75 -28.12 3.84
N ALA A 243 -17.73 -28.94 4.11
CA ALA A 243 -17.65 -29.76 5.31
C ALA A 243 -17.52 -28.93 6.61
N LEU A 244 -16.90 -27.75 6.52
CA LEU A 244 -16.72 -26.86 7.68
C LEU A 244 -18.03 -26.14 8.03
N ARG A 245 -18.87 -25.84 7.03
CA ARG A 245 -20.20 -25.26 7.22
C ARG A 245 -21.19 -26.25 7.85
N GLU A 246 -21.19 -27.51 7.43
CA GLU A 246 -22.05 -28.53 8.05
C GLU A 246 -21.68 -28.83 9.50
N ARG A 247 -20.38 -28.86 9.82
CA ARG A 247 -19.91 -29.03 11.20
C ARG A 247 -20.34 -27.87 12.12
N LEU A 248 -20.32 -26.63 11.62
CA LEU A 248 -20.76 -25.47 12.40
C LEU A 248 -22.27 -25.50 12.66
N ILE A 249 -23.08 -25.89 11.66
CA ILE A 249 -24.54 -25.99 11.78
C ILE A 249 -24.94 -27.12 12.75
N ALA A 250 -24.24 -28.26 12.70
CA ALA A 250 -24.48 -29.37 13.62
C ALA A 250 -24.14 -29.01 15.08
N HIS A 251 -23.10 -28.21 15.30
CA HIS A 251 -22.69 -27.77 16.64
C HIS A 251 -23.69 -26.78 17.25
N LEU A 252 -24.19 -25.82 16.47
CA LEU A 252 -25.18 -24.85 16.93
C LEU A 252 -26.51 -25.51 17.33
N ARG A 253 -26.99 -26.50 16.55
CA ARG A 253 -28.20 -27.27 16.88
C ARG A 253 -28.09 -28.06 18.19
N ARG A 254 -26.91 -28.58 18.51
CA ARG A 254 -26.68 -29.33 19.74
C ARG A 254 -26.70 -28.41 20.97
N SER A 255 -26.12 -27.21 20.87
CA SER A 255 -26.13 -26.22 21.96
C SER A 255 -27.54 -25.68 22.29
N SER A 256 -28.40 -25.52 21.28
CA SER A 256 -29.79 -25.08 21.49
C SER A 256 -30.68 -26.17 22.12
N ALA A 257 -30.38 -27.45 21.92
CA ALA A 257 -31.12 -28.54 22.55
C ALA A 257 -30.79 -28.70 24.05
N GLU A 258 -29.54 -28.43 24.44
CA GLU A 258 -29.10 -28.54 25.84
C GLU A 258 -29.58 -27.36 26.70
N SER A 259 -29.82 -26.19 26.11
CA SER A 259 -30.32 -25.01 26.85
C SER A 259 -31.83 -25.04 27.15
N GLY A 260 -32.59 -26.01 26.60
CA GLY A 260 -34.04 -26.13 26.79
C GLY A 260 -34.49 -27.03 27.95
N SER A 261 -33.59 -27.72 28.64
CA SER A 261 -33.91 -28.74 29.66
C SER A 261 -33.53 -28.31 31.08
N GLN A 262 -33.86 -27.07 31.45
CA GLN A 262 -33.74 -26.61 32.83
C GLN A 262 -34.97 -25.79 33.24
N ALA A 263 -36.14 -26.41 33.14
CA ALA A 263 -37.40 -25.89 33.70
C ALA A 263 -37.73 -26.63 35.01
N ASN A 264 -37.30 -26.00 36.10
CA ASN A 264 -37.91 -25.85 37.43
C ASN A 264 -39.03 -26.85 37.85
N PRO A 265 -38.83 -27.69 38.89
CA PRO A 265 -39.93 -28.41 39.54
C PRO A 265 -40.67 -27.49 40.53
N ALA A 266 -41.99 -27.41 40.36
CA ALA A 266 -42.90 -26.67 41.22
C ALA A 266 -43.10 -27.34 42.59
N ASP A 267 -43.14 -26.50 43.61
CA ASP A 267 -43.36 -26.76 45.04
C ASP A 267 -44.87 -26.82 45.37
N PRO A 268 -45.38 -27.80 46.14
CA PRO A 268 -46.78 -27.83 46.58
C PRO A 268 -46.92 -27.44 48.06
N ALA A 269 -47.48 -26.26 48.34
CA ALA A 269 -47.94 -25.87 49.67
C ALA A 269 -49.48 -25.90 49.73
N GLY A 270 -50.03 -26.79 50.56
CA GLY A 270 -51.46 -26.91 50.85
C GLY A 270 -51.98 -25.86 51.84
N PRO A 271 -53.32 -25.69 51.97
CA PRO A 271 -53.89 -24.77 52.94
C PRO A 271 -54.22 -25.47 54.27
N ALA A 272 -54.00 -24.72 55.36
CA ALA A 272 -54.33 -25.07 56.73
C ALA A 272 -55.80 -24.76 57.09
N ASP A 273 -56.28 -25.52 58.05
CA ASP A 273 -57.62 -25.55 58.67
C ASP A 273 -58.13 -24.23 59.24
N HIS A 274 -59.47 -24.11 59.26
CA HIS A 274 -60.26 -23.30 60.19
C HIS A 274 -61.33 -24.16 60.85
#